data_AF-A0A9D6KGF9-F1
#
_entry.id   AF-A0A9D6KGF9-F1
#
_cell.length_a   1.000
_cell.length_b   1.000
_cell.length_c   1.000
_cell.angle_alpha   90.00
_cell.angle_beta   90.00
_cell.angle_gamma   90.00
#
_symmetry.space_group_name_H-M   'P 1'
#
loop_
_entity.id
_entity.type
_entity.pdbx_description
1 polymer ?
#
loop_
_entity_poly.entity_id
_entity_poly.type
_entity_poly.pdbx_seq_one_letter_code
_entity_poly.pdbx_strand_id
1 'polypeptide(L)'
;MIAEYLQRLAWDPTAPVPAGWPHGWWGVLLLFCIPGGLGIPPGVLLGNHSGLGPIVMSVLYFASDIVLACVFEPLLVILAALADRLSFVSRAGKAVLAMITRTMPAGSASAPLGIALTAFGAGLPFGRALAAAAGFGLVSSWLFTIAGDMAYFGLGMASTLWFDDLLGDPRMAALAGLAVMFVVPSMIRRWQRRAR
;
A
#
# COMPACT_ATOMS: atom_id res chain seq x y z
N MET A 1 -17.91 2.88 16.03
CA MET A 1 -17.64 1.52 15.51
C MET A 1 -16.52 1.48 14.46
N ILE A 2 -16.71 1.87 13.18
CA ILE A 2 -15.64 1.71 12.17
C ILE A 2 -14.48 2.69 12.35
N ALA A 3 -14.77 3.95 12.73
CA ALA A 3 -13.74 4.95 13.00
C ALA A 3 -12.88 4.57 14.23
N GLU A 4 -13.49 4.02 15.27
CA GLU A 4 -12.77 3.51 16.45
C GLU A 4 -11.94 2.28 16.11
N TYR A 5 -12.44 1.40 15.23
CA TYR A 5 -11.69 0.26 14.75
C TYR A 5 -10.47 0.70 13.93
N LEU A 6 -10.62 1.65 13.01
CA LEU A 6 -9.50 2.21 12.24
C LEU A 6 -8.48 2.90 13.14
N GLN A 7 -8.95 3.64 14.15
CA GLN A 7 -8.07 4.27 15.12
C GLN A 7 -7.31 3.23 15.96
N ARG A 8 -7.97 2.14 16.38
CA ARG A 8 -7.30 1.02 17.05
C ARG A 8 -6.31 0.32 16.14
N LEU A 9 -6.68 0.08 14.88
CA LEU A 9 -5.83 -0.58 13.89
C LEU A 9 -4.54 0.19 13.61
N ALA A 10 -4.58 1.52 13.70
CA ALA A 10 -3.40 2.37 13.59
C ALA A 10 -2.37 2.14 14.72
N TRP A 11 -2.82 1.69 15.90
CA TRP A 11 -1.96 1.44 17.07
C TRP A 11 -1.74 -0.04 17.36
N ASP A 12 -2.68 -0.88 16.95
CA ASP A 12 -2.70 -2.33 17.13
C ASP A 12 -3.18 -2.98 15.81
N PRO A 13 -2.26 -3.37 14.92
CA PRO A 13 -2.59 -4.01 13.65
C PRO A 13 -3.19 -5.42 13.84
N THR A 14 -3.25 -5.93 15.07
CA THR A 14 -3.78 -7.24 15.45
C THR A 14 -5.18 -7.14 16.04
N ALA A 15 -5.72 -5.91 16.12
CA ALA A 15 -7.04 -5.67 16.65
C ALA A 15 -8.08 -6.57 15.93
N PRO A 16 -8.87 -7.36 16.67
CA PRO A 16 -9.85 -8.24 16.07
C PRO A 16 -10.88 -7.41 15.31
N VAL A 17 -11.33 -7.95 14.18
CA VAL A 17 -12.39 -7.32 13.40
C VAL A 17 -13.66 -7.12 14.24
N PRO A 18 -14.43 -6.05 14.03
CA PRO A 18 -15.67 -5.81 14.77
C PRO A 18 -16.65 -7.00 14.65
N ALA A 19 -17.49 -7.22 15.66
CA ALA A 19 -18.42 -8.36 15.69
C ALA A 19 -19.41 -8.41 14.50
N GLY A 20 -19.66 -7.29 13.82
CA GLY A 20 -20.48 -7.22 12.61
C GLY A 20 -19.68 -7.24 11.30
N TRP A 21 -18.37 -7.51 11.35
CA TRP A 21 -17.53 -7.56 10.15
C TRP A 21 -17.88 -8.80 9.33
N PRO A 22 -18.03 -8.69 8.00
CA PRO A 22 -18.33 -9.84 7.17
C PRO A 22 -17.20 -10.87 7.22
N HIS A 23 -17.55 -12.15 7.14
CA HIS A 23 -16.59 -13.26 7.17
C HIS A 23 -16.23 -13.76 5.77
N GLY A 24 -15.22 -14.62 5.70
CA GLY A 24 -14.75 -15.22 4.46
C GLY A 24 -14.07 -14.22 3.52
N TRP A 25 -14.15 -14.48 2.21
CA TRP A 25 -13.42 -13.72 1.18
C TRP A 25 -13.80 -12.25 1.16
N TRP A 26 -15.07 -11.95 1.45
CA TRP A 26 -15.58 -10.58 1.49
C TRP A 26 -14.98 -9.77 2.65
N GLY A 27 -14.88 -10.38 3.84
CA GLY A 27 -14.23 -9.77 5.00
C GLY A 27 -12.77 -9.42 4.76
N VAL A 28 -12.05 -10.33 4.12
CA VAL A 28 -10.64 -10.15 3.76
C VAL A 28 -10.47 -9.04 2.72
N LEU A 29 -11.29 -9.03 1.67
CA LEU A 29 -11.27 -7.98 0.65
C LEU A 29 -11.50 -6.59 1.25
N LEU A 30 -12.48 -6.45 2.14
CA LEU A 30 -12.77 -5.17 2.79
C LEU A 30 -11.61 -4.68 3.68
N LEU A 31 -10.87 -5.61 4.31
CA LEU A 31 -9.66 -5.25 5.05
C LEU A 31 -8.58 -4.73 4.10
N PHE A 32 -8.35 -5.38 2.97
CA PHE A 32 -7.39 -4.92 1.98
C PHE A 32 -7.77 -3.58 1.32
N CYS A 33 -9.06 -3.24 1.26
CA CYS A 33 -9.52 -1.91 0.85
C CYS A 33 -9.20 -0.80 1.87
N ILE A 34 -8.69 -1.11 3.07
CA ILE A 34 -8.26 -0.08 4.03
C ILE A 34 -6.96 0.54 3.54
N PRO A 35 -6.94 1.85 3.22
CA PRO A 35 -5.78 2.50 2.63
C PRO A 35 -4.60 2.58 3.60
N GLY A 36 -3.40 2.73 3.03
CA GLY A 36 -2.17 2.92 3.81
C GLY A 36 -1.54 1.63 4.34
N GLY A 37 -1.92 0.46 3.80
CA GLY A 37 -1.32 -0.83 4.15
C GLY A 37 -1.71 -1.36 5.54
N LEU A 38 -2.50 -0.62 6.32
CA LEU A 38 -3.01 -1.04 7.63
C LEU A 38 -3.89 -2.29 7.54
N GLY A 39 -4.54 -2.48 6.40
CA GLY A 39 -5.38 -3.63 6.10
C GLY A 39 -4.64 -4.93 5.81
N ILE A 40 -3.33 -4.88 5.52
CA ILE A 40 -2.56 -6.04 5.05
C ILE A 40 -2.40 -7.08 6.17
N PRO A 41 -1.80 -6.76 7.35
CA PRO A 41 -1.67 -7.75 8.41
C PRO A 41 -2.99 -8.38 8.86
N PRO A 42 -4.05 -7.61 9.22
CA PRO A 42 -5.30 -8.21 9.67
C PRO A 42 -6.00 -8.99 8.56
N GLY A 43 -5.89 -8.55 7.30
CA GLY A 43 -6.48 -9.26 6.15
C GLY A 43 -5.77 -10.58 5.86
N VAL A 44 -4.44 -10.62 5.95
CA VAL A 44 -3.65 -11.84 5.79
C VAL A 44 -3.94 -12.82 6.94
N LEU A 45 -3.97 -12.36 8.18
CA LEU A 45 -4.29 -13.22 9.33
C LEU A 45 -5.73 -13.77 9.25
N LEU A 46 -6.70 -12.92 8.94
CA LEU A 46 -8.10 -13.36 8.76
C LEU A 46 -8.22 -14.37 7.62
N GLY A 47 -7.53 -14.12 6.50
CA GLY A 47 -7.50 -15.03 5.36
C GLY A 47 -6.88 -16.38 5.71
N ASN A 48 -5.71 -16.38 6.36
CA ASN A 48 -5.02 -17.60 6.79
C ASN A 48 -5.89 -18.44 7.73
N HIS A 49 -6.47 -17.80 8.77
CA HIS A 49 -7.37 -18.48 9.72
C HIS A 49 -8.67 -18.99 9.07
N SER A 50 -9.10 -18.35 7.98
CA SER A 50 -10.27 -18.80 7.20
C SER A 50 -9.92 -19.87 6.16
N GLY A 51 -8.69 -20.36 6.14
CA GLY A 51 -8.21 -21.38 5.20
C GLY A 51 -7.91 -20.87 3.79
N LEU A 52 -7.71 -19.55 3.62
CA LEU A 52 -7.36 -18.98 2.32
C LEU A 52 -5.87 -19.13 2.05
N GLY A 53 -5.54 -19.75 0.93
CA GLY A 53 -4.15 -19.83 0.48
C GLY A 53 -3.59 -18.47 0.03
N PRO A 54 -2.25 -18.31 0.00
CA PRO A 54 -1.59 -17.07 -0.41
C PRO A 54 -1.98 -16.56 -1.81
N ILE A 55 -2.26 -17.47 -2.75
CA ILE A 55 -2.70 -17.12 -4.10
C ILE A 55 -4.07 -16.44 -4.06
N VAL A 56 -5.02 -16.98 -3.28
CA VAL A 56 -6.36 -16.42 -3.14
C VAL A 56 -6.29 -15.04 -2.49
N MET A 57 -5.48 -14.91 -1.43
CA MET A 57 -5.26 -13.61 -0.78
C MET A 57 -4.63 -12.60 -1.73
N SER A 58 -3.70 -13.01 -2.60
CA SER A 58 -3.10 -12.14 -3.62
C SER A 58 -4.11 -11.68 -4.66
N VAL A 59 -5.03 -12.54 -5.09
CA VAL A 59 -6.12 -12.17 -6.01
C VAL A 59 -7.09 -11.19 -5.34
N LEU A 60 -7.41 -11.40 -4.05
CA LEU A 60 -8.25 -10.49 -3.28
C LEU A 60 -7.58 -9.12 -3.12
N TYR A 61 -6.27 -9.10 -2.84
CA TYR A 61 -5.52 -7.85 -2.72
C TYR A 61 -5.42 -7.10 -4.06
N PHE A 62 -5.17 -7.82 -5.15
CA PHE A 62 -5.23 -7.24 -6.49
C PHE A 62 -6.62 -6.65 -6.81
N ALA A 63 -7.69 -7.32 -6.40
CA ALA A 63 -9.04 -6.81 -6.57
C ALA A 63 -9.28 -5.54 -5.72
N SER A 64 -8.77 -5.47 -4.49
CA SER A 64 -8.85 -4.24 -3.69
C SER A 64 -8.09 -3.09 -4.33
N ASP A 65 -6.94 -3.34 -4.94
CA ASP A 65 -6.17 -2.32 -5.65
C ASP A 65 -6.94 -1.73 -6.83
N ILE A 66 -7.67 -2.56 -7.57
CA ILE A 66 -8.57 -2.09 -8.64
C ILE A 66 -9.69 -1.22 -8.07
N VAL A 67 -10.34 -1.65 -6.98
CA VAL A 67 -11.39 -0.88 -6.31
C VAL A 67 -10.84 0.47 -5.84
N LEU A 68 -9.68 0.48 -5.19
CA LEU A 68 -9.02 1.69 -4.73
C LEU A 68 -8.60 2.58 -5.89
N ALA A 69 -8.13 2.04 -7.01
CA ALA A 69 -7.83 2.82 -8.21
C ALA A 69 -9.07 3.54 -8.75
N CYS A 70 -10.22 2.86 -8.79
CA CYS A 70 -11.49 3.47 -9.19
C CYS A 70 -11.96 4.58 -8.23
N VAL A 71 -11.62 4.49 -6.94
CA VAL A 71 -11.95 5.51 -5.93
C VAL A 71 -10.96 6.67 -5.96
N PHE A 72 -9.66 6.39 -6.11
CA PHE A 72 -8.61 7.40 -6.06
C PHE A 72 -8.49 8.20 -7.34
N GLU A 73 -8.75 7.61 -8.52
CA GLU A 73 -8.68 8.35 -9.78
C GLU A 73 -9.57 9.62 -9.78
N PRO A 74 -10.88 9.55 -9.49
CA PRO A 74 -11.70 10.76 -9.46
C PRO A 74 -11.24 11.76 -8.40
N LEU A 75 -10.77 11.28 -7.24
CA LEU A 75 -10.21 12.14 -6.20
C LEU A 75 -8.97 12.89 -6.71
N LEU A 76 -8.05 12.19 -7.37
CA LEU A 76 -6.84 12.77 -7.94
C LEU A 76 -7.15 13.77 -9.07
N VAL A 77 -8.15 13.48 -9.91
CA VAL A 77 -8.63 14.40 -10.95
C VAL A 77 -9.19 15.69 -10.32
N ILE A 78 -10.01 15.56 -9.27
CA ILE A 78 -10.55 16.72 -8.54
C ILE A 78 -9.41 17.53 -7.93
N LEU A 79 -8.44 16.87 -7.30
CA LEU A 79 -7.26 17.53 -6.72
C LEU A 79 -6.43 18.25 -7.78
N ALA A 80 -6.25 17.66 -8.96
CA ALA A 80 -5.56 18.29 -10.08
C ALA A 80 -6.30 19.54 -10.56
N ALA A 81 -7.62 19.44 -10.76
CA ALA A 81 -8.45 20.59 -11.15
C ALA A 81 -8.45 21.71 -10.09
N LEU A 82 -8.39 21.36 -8.81
CA LEU A 82 -8.22 22.32 -7.71
C LEU A 82 -6.82 22.94 -7.69
N ALA A 83 -5.77 22.17 -8.02
CA ALA A 83 -4.41 22.66 -8.11
C ALA A 83 -4.22 23.73 -9.20
N ASP A 84 -4.94 23.62 -10.30
CA ASP A 84 -4.95 24.62 -11.37
C ASP A 84 -5.61 25.94 -10.93
N ARG A 85 -6.54 25.88 -9.97
CA ARG A 85 -7.26 27.05 -9.44
C ARG A 85 -6.60 27.65 -8.19
N LEU A 86 -5.98 26.82 -7.37
CA LEU A 86 -5.45 27.19 -6.06
C LEU A 86 -3.95 26.95 -6.00
N SER A 87 -3.19 28.05 -6.03
CA SER A 87 -1.72 28.02 -5.92
C SER A 87 -1.20 27.34 -4.65
N PHE A 88 -2.01 27.29 -3.58
CA PHE A 88 -1.69 26.55 -2.37
C PHE A 88 -1.67 25.03 -2.60
N VAL A 89 -2.69 24.49 -3.27
CA VAL A 89 -2.83 23.05 -3.56
C VAL A 89 -1.71 22.59 -4.49
N SER A 90 -1.42 23.36 -5.54
CA SER A 90 -0.30 23.08 -6.45
C SER A 90 1.05 23.06 -5.71
N ARG A 91 1.29 24.01 -4.80
CA ARG A 91 2.51 24.05 -3.98
C ARG A 91 2.61 22.86 -3.03
N ALA A 92 1.51 22.52 -2.34
CA ALA A 92 1.48 21.39 -1.43
C ALA A 92 1.73 20.07 -2.17
N GLY A 93 1.05 19.84 -3.30
CA GLY A 93 1.25 18.65 -4.14
C GLY A 93 2.69 18.51 -4.64
N LYS A 94 3.28 19.60 -5.14
CA LYS A 94 4.69 19.63 -5.56
C LYS A 94 5.65 19.37 -4.39
N ALA A 95 5.38 19.92 -3.20
CA ALA A 95 6.20 19.70 -2.02
C ALA A 95 6.18 18.24 -1.55
N VAL A 96 5.00 17.62 -1.53
CA VAL A 96 4.83 16.20 -1.20
C VAL A 96 5.51 15.31 -2.23
N LEU A 97 5.27 15.55 -3.53
CA LEU A 97 5.91 14.80 -4.60
C LEU A 97 7.45 14.97 -4.58
N ALA A 98 7.95 16.17 -4.30
CA ALA A 98 9.38 16.42 -4.15
C ALA A 98 9.96 15.69 -2.93
N MET A 99 9.23 15.61 -1.82
CA MET A 99 9.65 14.84 -0.65
C MET A 99 9.75 13.34 -0.96
N ILE A 100 8.75 12.79 -1.67
CA ILE A 100 8.73 11.37 -2.07
C ILE A 100 9.84 11.07 -3.08
N THR A 101 9.97 11.89 -4.14
CA THR A 101 10.99 11.69 -5.17
C THR A 101 12.42 11.92 -4.68
N ARG A 102 12.64 12.77 -3.66
CA ARG A 102 13.95 12.89 -2.97
C ARG A 102 14.40 11.60 -2.30
N THR A 103 13.48 10.70 -1.99
CA THR A 103 13.80 9.38 -1.44
C THR A 103 14.02 8.31 -2.52
N MET A 104 13.83 8.65 -3.80
CA MET A 104 13.99 7.77 -4.95
C MET A 104 15.40 7.86 -5.57
N PRO A 105 15.91 6.77 -6.18
CA PRO A 105 17.12 6.83 -6.99
C PRO A 105 16.97 7.82 -8.16
N ALA A 106 17.93 8.73 -8.32
CA ALA A 106 17.95 9.65 -9.47
C ALA A 106 18.02 8.85 -10.79
N GLY A 107 17.17 9.23 -11.75
CA GLY A 107 16.98 8.52 -13.03
C GLY A 107 15.83 7.51 -13.05
N SER A 108 15.28 7.13 -11.89
CA SER A 108 14.17 6.16 -11.82
C SER A 108 12.78 6.81 -11.86
N ALA A 109 12.65 8.09 -11.50
CA ALA A 109 11.37 8.77 -11.28
C ALA A 109 10.43 8.80 -12.50
N SER A 110 10.95 8.66 -13.72
CA SER A 110 10.18 8.61 -14.97
C SER A 110 10.13 7.23 -15.62
N ALA A 111 10.74 6.20 -15.01
CA ALA A 111 10.73 4.84 -15.51
C ALA A 111 9.60 4.03 -14.84
N PRO A 112 9.03 3.01 -15.52
CA PRO A 112 8.03 2.10 -14.93
C PRO A 112 8.43 1.54 -13.57
N LEU A 113 9.72 1.27 -13.39
CA LEU A 113 10.29 0.78 -12.14
C LEU A 113 10.25 1.83 -11.01
N GLY A 114 10.41 3.12 -11.29
CA GLY A 114 10.28 4.14 -10.25
C GLY A 114 8.85 4.39 -9.84
N ILE A 115 7.90 4.23 -10.76
CA ILE A 115 6.46 4.25 -10.45
C ILE A 115 6.12 3.09 -9.50
N ALA A 116 6.55 1.88 -9.84
CA ALA A 116 6.35 0.70 -8.99
C ALA A 116 7.01 0.86 -7.62
N LEU A 117 8.25 1.35 -7.55
CA LEU A 117 8.93 1.61 -6.27
C LEU A 117 8.24 2.70 -5.45
N THR A 118 7.63 3.69 -6.10
CA THR A 118 6.85 4.74 -5.43
C THR A 118 5.57 4.19 -4.84
N ALA A 119 4.84 3.37 -5.59
CA ALA A 119 3.67 2.68 -5.07
C ALA A 119 4.05 1.75 -3.90
N PHE A 120 5.09 0.94 -4.07
CA PHE A 120 5.64 0.05 -3.04
C PHE A 120 5.99 0.77 -1.72
N GLY A 121 6.54 1.98 -1.80
CA GLY A 121 7.05 2.69 -0.62
C GLY A 121 6.13 3.77 -0.04
N ALA A 122 5.25 4.35 -0.86
CA ALA A 122 4.41 5.48 -0.49
C ALA A 122 2.91 5.20 -0.68
N GLY A 123 2.54 4.17 -1.45
CA GLY A 123 1.16 3.76 -1.72
C GLY A 123 0.62 4.18 -3.09
N LEU A 124 -0.52 3.59 -3.45
CA LEU A 124 -1.19 3.72 -4.75
C LEU A 124 -1.35 5.17 -5.27
N PRO A 125 -1.87 6.15 -4.50
CA PRO A 125 -2.12 7.49 -5.04
C PRO A 125 -0.85 8.22 -5.48
N PHE A 126 0.28 7.94 -4.82
CA PHE A 126 1.55 8.59 -5.11
C PHE A 126 2.25 7.97 -6.32
N GLY A 127 2.19 6.65 -6.47
CA GLY A 127 2.66 5.99 -7.69
C GLY A 127 1.88 6.49 -8.91
N ARG A 128 0.54 6.59 -8.80
CA ARG A 128 -0.32 7.15 -9.85
C ARG A 128 0.02 8.60 -10.19
N ALA A 129 0.23 9.45 -9.19
CA ALA A 129 0.59 10.85 -9.40
C ALA A 129 1.97 11.00 -10.07
N LEU A 130 2.95 10.19 -9.68
CA LEU A 130 4.26 10.18 -10.30
C LEU A 130 4.20 9.73 -11.76
N ALA A 131 3.43 8.67 -12.05
CA ALA A 131 3.23 8.17 -13.40
C ALA A 131 2.57 9.22 -14.32
N ALA A 132 1.57 9.94 -13.79
CA ALA A 132 0.95 11.07 -14.50
C ALA A 132 1.98 12.16 -14.83
N ALA A 133 2.81 12.53 -13.85
CA ALA A 133 3.85 13.55 -14.02
C ALA A 133 4.95 13.12 -15.00
N ALA A 134 5.20 11.80 -15.11
CA ALA A 134 6.11 11.22 -16.09
C ALA A 134 5.49 11.05 -17.48
N GLY A 135 4.21 11.42 -17.68
CA GLY A 135 3.52 11.38 -18.97
C GLY A 135 2.94 10.02 -19.34
N PHE A 136 2.82 9.07 -18.40
CA PHE A 136 2.13 7.81 -18.66
C PHE A 136 0.62 8.02 -18.77
N GLY A 137 0.00 7.27 -19.68
CA GLY A 137 -1.45 7.21 -19.79
C GLY A 137 -2.11 6.65 -18.53
N LEU A 138 -3.43 6.81 -18.42
CA LEU A 138 -4.22 6.37 -17.27
C LEU A 138 -3.99 4.90 -16.92
N VAL A 139 -4.15 4.02 -17.92
CA VAL A 139 -4.07 2.56 -17.74
C VAL A 139 -2.66 2.13 -17.36
N SER A 140 -1.64 2.57 -18.09
CA SER A 140 -0.24 2.20 -17.80
C SER A 140 0.21 2.73 -16.44
N SER A 141 -0.24 3.93 -16.05
CA SER A 141 0.02 4.49 -14.72
C SER A 141 -0.49 3.58 -13.60
N TRP A 142 -1.74 3.14 -13.69
CA TRP A 142 -2.33 2.23 -12.70
C TRP A 142 -1.68 0.86 -12.72
N LEU A 143 -1.38 0.30 -13.90
CA LEU A 143 -0.71 -0.99 -14.00
C LEU A 143 0.64 -1.02 -13.28
N PHE A 144 1.50 -0.03 -13.50
CA PHE A 144 2.81 0.03 -12.83
C PHE A 144 2.68 0.31 -11.33
N THR A 145 1.68 1.09 -10.94
CA THR A 145 1.39 1.40 -9.54
C THR A 145 0.92 0.14 -8.80
N ILE A 146 -0.06 -0.57 -9.34
CA ILE A 146 -0.59 -1.82 -8.77
C ILE A 146 0.49 -2.90 -8.75
N ALA A 147 1.33 -3.01 -9.79
CA ALA A 147 2.45 -3.95 -9.78
C ALA A 147 3.43 -3.68 -8.62
N GLY A 148 3.70 -2.41 -8.32
CA GLY A 148 4.51 -2.02 -7.17
C GLY A 148 3.87 -2.38 -5.83
N ASP A 149 2.58 -2.11 -5.69
CA ASP A 149 1.83 -2.40 -4.46
C ASP A 149 1.67 -3.91 -4.22
N MET A 150 1.44 -4.70 -5.28
CA MET A 150 1.43 -6.16 -5.23
C MET A 150 2.76 -6.74 -4.74
N ALA A 151 3.89 -6.15 -5.12
CA ALA A 151 5.20 -6.57 -4.61
C ALA A 151 5.34 -6.25 -3.11
N TYR A 152 4.78 -5.12 -2.66
CA TYR A 152 4.75 -4.74 -1.25
C TYR A 152 3.87 -5.69 -0.43
N PHE A 153 2.68 -5.99 -0.94
CA PHE A 153 1.78 -6.98 -0.36
C PHE A 153 2.42 -8.37 -0.29
N GLY A 154 3.06 -8.84 -1.37
CA GLY A 154 3.73 -10.14 -1.38
C GLY A 154 4.80 -10.26 -0.30
N LEU A 155 5.60 -9.21 -0.09
CA LEU A 155 6.59 -9.16 0.99
C LEU A 155 5.91 -9.15 2.37
N GLY A 156 4.86 -8.34 2.55
CA GLY A 156 4.09 -8.26 3.80
C GLY A 156 3.41 -9.59 4.16
N MET A 157 2.75 -10.23 3.21
CA MET A 157 2.09 -11.51 3.36
C MET A 157 3.11 -12.62 3.66
N ALA A 158 4.19 -12.73 2.87
CA ALA A 158 5.20 -13.76 3.09
C ALA A 158 5.89 -13.62 4.45
N SER A 159 6.23 -12.40 4.86
CA SER A 159 6.80 -12.15 6.18
C SER A 159 5.79 -12.45 7.30
N THR A 160 4.54 -12.01 7.17
CA THR A 160 3.49 -12.27 8.16
C THR A 160 3.25 -13.77 8.35
N LEU A 161 3.08 -14.53 7.27
CA LEU A 161 2.88 -15.98 7.35
C LEU A 161 4.12 -16.69 7.91
N TRP A 162 5.32 -16.30 7.48
CA TRP A 162 6.55 -16.91 8.00
C TRP A 162 6.72 -16.66 9.51
N PHE A 163 6.41 -15.46 10.00
CA PHE A 163 6.48 -15.19 11.43
C PHE A 163 5.35 -15.85 12.22
N ASP A 164 4.17 -16.05 11.62
CA ASP A 164 3.06 -16.79 12.24
C ASP A 164 3.48 -18.25 12.48
N ASP A 165 4.08 -18.88 11.47
CA ASP A 165 4.61 -20.24 11.57
C ASP A 165 5.78 -20.35 12.57
N LEU A 166 6.64 -19.32 12.65
CA LEU A 166 7.84 -19.36 13.49
C LEU A 166 7.54 -19.06 14.97
N LEU A 167 6.63 -18.12 15.25
CA LEU A 167 6.38 -17.61 16.59
C LEU A 167 5.14 -18.25 17.22
N GLY A 168 4.24 -18.84 16.43
CA GLY A 168 2.96 -19.39 16.90
C GLY A 168 2.03 -18.34 17.53
N ASP A 169 2.37 -17.06 17.37
CA ASP A 169 1.60 -15.93 17.87
C ASP A 169 1.31 -14.97 16.68
N PRO A 170 0.06 -14.95 16.19
CA PRO A 170 -0.39 -14.07 15.11
C PRO A 170 -0.08 -12.60 15.37
N ARG A 171 0.02 -12.20 16.65
CA ARG A 171 0.28 -10.80 17.02
C ARG A 171 1.72 -10.42 16.75
N MET A 172 2.64 -11.27 17.17
CA MET A 172 4.07 -11.08 16.94
C MET A 172 4.39 -11.21 15.46
N ALA A 173 3.64 -12.06 14.74
CA ALA A 173 3.74 -12.20 13.31
C ALA A 173 3.36 -10.95 12.53
N ALA A 174 2.22 -10.34 12.85
CA ALA A 174 1.81 -9.06 12.27
C ALA A 174 2.79 -7.93 12.60
N LEU A 175 3.25 -7.83 13.85
CA LEU A 175 4.23 -6.82 14.27
C LEU A 175 5.56 -6.98 13.52
N ALA A 176 6.05 -8.21 13.38
CA ALA A 176 7.28 -8.50 12.68
C ALA A 176 7.16 -8.30 11.16
N GLY A 177 6.03 -8.70 10.56
CA GLY A 177 5.71 -8.41 9.16
C GLY A 177 5.66 -6.91 8.90
N LEU A 178 4.98 -6.14 9.75
CA LEU A 178 4.93 -4.68 9.67
C LEU A 178 6.32 -4.06 9.84
N ALA A 179 7.11 -4.55 10.80
CA ALA A 179 8.49 -4.11 10.97
C ALA A 179 9.33 -4.36 9.71
N VAL A 180 9.20 -5.52 9.08
CA VAL A 180 9.85 -5.83 7.78
C VAL A 180 9.36 -4.86 6.69
N MET A 181 8.07 -4.58 6.63
CA MET A 181 7.48 -3.64 5.67
C MET A 181 7.95 -2.20 5.86
N PHE A 182 8.39 -1.79 7.06
CA PHE A 182 9.04 -0.48 7.28
C PHE A 182 10.56 -0.53 7.07
N VAL A 183 11.21 -1.61 7.52
CA VAL A 183 12.66 -1.78 7.52
C VAL A 183 13.17 -2.06 6.11
N VAL A 184 12.57 -2.97 5.35
CA VAL A 184 13.04 -3.36 4.02
C VAL A 184 13.08 -2.18 3.05
N PRO A 185 12.01 -1.36 2.90
CA PRO A 185 12.11 -0.15 2.08
C PRO A 185 13.21 0.79 2.59
N SER A 186 13.39 0.91 3.91
CA SER A 186 14.44 1.77 4.50
C SER A 186 15.86 1.27 4.22
N MET A 187 16.08 -0.04 4.23
CA MET A 187 17.36 -0.67 3.96
C MET A 187 17.73 -0.60 2.48
N ILE A 188 16.78 -0.92 1.59
CA ILE A 188 16.94 -0.75 0.14
C ILE A 188 17.31 0.71 -0.15
N ARG A 189 16.61 1.67 0.47
CA ARG A 189 16.93 3.11 0.37
C ARG A 189 18.35 3.42 0.87
N ARG A 190 18.82 2.81 1.97
CA ARG A 190 20.15 3.06 2.54
C ARG A 190 21.26 2.48 1.66
N TRP A 191 21.05 1.31 1.07
CA TRP A 191 22.02 0.68 0.17
C TRP A 191 22.16 1.44 -1.15
N GLN A 192 21.04 1.91 -1.71
CA GLN A 192 21.05 2.74 -2.92
C GLN A 192 21.78 4.09 -2.72
N ARG A 193 21.77 4.65 -1.51
CA ARG A 193 22.55 5.86 -1.19
C ARG A 193 24.05 5.60 -1.05
N ARG A 194 24.45 4.38 -0.65
CA ARG A 194 25.84 3.97 -0.46
C ARG A 194 26.51 3.47 -1.74
N ALA A 195 25.72 3.02 -2.72
CA ALA A 195 26.19 2.64 -4.05
C ALA A 195 26.44 3.86 -4.98
N ARG A 196 26.38 5.07 -4.42
CA ARG A 196 26.82 6.34 -5.01
C ARG A 196 28.04 6.83 -4.26
#